data_AF-A0A973B426-F1
#
_entry.id   AF-A0A973B426-F1
#
_cell.length_a   1.000
_cell.length_b   1.000
_cell.length_c   1.000
_cell.angle_alpha   90.00
_cell.angle_beta   90.00
_cell.angle_gamma   90.00
#
_symmetry.space_group_name_H-M   'P 1'
#
loop_
_entity.id
_entity.type
_entity.pdbx_description
1 polymer ?
#
loop_
_entity_poly.entity_id
_entity_poly.type
_entity_poly.pdbx_seq_one_letter_code
_entity_poly.pdbx_strand_id
1 'polypeptide(L)'
;IHPFEDGNGRIHRYLIHHLLAKKKFVDQGIIFPVSASILDHITDYRFVLESYSKPLLEFIEWKETSKHNVTAVNDTKDFYRFFDATKQAEFLFDCVEDTVENIIPNEIKYLSNYDAFKRYLEEEFEMPDKLIAWLVRFLEQNNGLISKRAQENEFNMLESKEIEVIEAEFKSIFM
;
A
#
# COMPACT_ATOMS: atom_id res chain seq x y z
N ILE A 1 17.32 -7.52 12.76
CA ILE A 1 18.53 -8.05 12.09
C ILE A 1 18.34 -7.87 10.59
N HIS A 2 19.38 -7.46 9.87
CA HIS A 2 19.36 -7.19 8.43
C HIS A 2 20.25 -8.25 7.71
N PRO A 3 19.81 -9.52 7.61
CA PRO A 3 20.69 -10.64 7.19
C PRO A 3 21.03 -10.69 5.69
N PHE A 4 20.27 -9.99 4.84
CA PHE A 4 20.51 -9.98 3.38
C PHE A 4 20.96 -8.61 2.90
N GLU A 5 21.63 -8.53 1.75
CA GLU A 5 22.07 -7.25 1.16
C GLU A 5 20.89 -6.37 0.70
N ASP A 6 19.77 -6.99 0.33
CA ASP A 6 18.51 -6.32 -0.02
C ASP A 6 17.33 -7.26 0.33
N GLY A 7 16.12 -6.71 0.40
CA GLY A 7 14.88 -7.48 0.53
C GLY A 7 14.39 -7.66 1.97
N ASN A 8 15.14 -7.20 2.96
CA ASN A 8 14.81 -7.38 4.36
C ASN A 8 13.48 -6.72 4.76
N GLY A 9 13.18 -5.55 4.20
CA GLY A 9 11.86 -4.92 4.39
C GLY A 9 10.72 -5.72 3.77
N ARG A 10 10.94 -6.34 2.60
CA ARG A 10 9.96 -7.22 1.94
C ARG A 10 9.72 -8.48 2.76
N ILE A 11 10.79 -9.09 3.27
CA ILE A 11 10.74 -10.26 4.16
C ILE A 11 10.01 -9.91 5.46
N HIS A 12 10.28 -8.74 6.04
CA HIS A 12 9.62 -8.31 7.28
C HIS A 12 8.11 -8.23 7.11
N ARG A 13 7.63 -7.54 6.06
CA ARG A 13 6.19 -7.46 5.75
C ARG A 13 5.58 -8.82 5.46
N TYR A 14 6.30 -9.68 4.75
CA TYR A 14 5.86 -11.06 4.54
C TYR A 14 5.71 -11.85 5.85
N LEU A 15 6.66 -11.71 6.78
CA LEU A 15 6.60 -12.39 8.09
C LEU A 15 5.42 -11.92 8.92
N ILE A 16 5.11 -10.62 8.91
CA ILE A 16 3.91 -10.07 9.55
C ILE A 16 2.66 -10.75 8.98
N HIS A 17 2.51 -10.74 7.65
CA HIS A 17 1.37 -11.35 6.98
C HIS A 17 1.27 -12.87 7.29
N HIS A 18 2.40 -13.58 7.23
CA HIS A 18 2.45 -15.01 7.55
C HIS A 18 2.00 -15.29 9.00
N LEU A 19 2.42 -14.47 9.96
CA LEU A 19 2.03 -14.63 11.35
C LEU A 19 0.54 -14.35 11.57
N LEU A 20 -0.02 -13.32 10.95
CA LEU A 20 -1.46 -13.01 11.02
C LEU A 20 -2.30 -14.16 10.44
N ALA A 21 -1.90 -14.69 9.28
CA ALA A 21 -2.55 -15.85 8.66
C ALA A 21 -2.46 -17.09 9.56
N LYS A 22 -1.27 -17.38 10.12
CA LYS A 22 -1.05 -18.54 11.01
C LYS A 22 -1.84 -18.42 12.32
N LYS A 23 -2.05 -17.20 12.81
CA LYS A 23 -2.89 -16.90 13.99
C LYS A 23 -4.39 -16.94 13.70
N LYS A 24 -4.80 -17.20 12.45
CA LYS A 24 -6.21 -17.18 12.01
C LYS A 24 -6.91 -15.85 12.31
N PHE A 25 -6.15 -14.75 12.19
CA PHE A 25 -6.70 -13.41 12.32
C PHE A 25 -7.64 -13.09 11.14
N VAL A 26 -7.37 -13.70 9.99
CA VAL A 26 -8.23 -13.70 8.80
C VAL A 26 -8.48 -15.13 8.33
N ASP A 27 -9.57 -15.34 7.60
CA ASP A 27 -9.87 -16.62 6.98
C ASP A 27 -8.79 -17.03 5.97
N GLN A 28 -8.61 -18.34 5.83
CA GLN A 28 -7.61 -18.89 4.94
C GLN A 28 -7.92 -18.52 3.49
N GLY A 29 -6.97 -17.88 2.82
CA GLY A 29 -7.10 -17.40 1.44
C GLY A 29 -7.38 -15.90 1.32
N ILE A 30 -7.68 -15.21 2.43
CA ILE A 30 -7.83 -13.75 2.46
C ILE A 30 -6.48 -13.12 2.79
N ILE A 31 -6.08 -12.14 1.96
CA ILE A 31 -4.91 -11.31 2.24
C ILE A 31 -5.35 -10.19 3.19
N PHE A 32 -4.67 -10.07 4.33
CA PHE A 32 -4.89 -8.94 5.24
C PHE A 32 -3.93 -7.80 4.88
N PRO A 33 -4.41 -6.66 4.35
CA PRO A 33 -3.56 -5.65 3.71
C PRO A 33 -2.86 -4.71 4.71
N VAL A 34 -2.34 -5.22 5.83
CA VAL A 34 -1.62 -4.41 6.84
C VAL A 34 -0.40 -3.66 6.26
N SER A 35 0.16 -4.17 5.16
CA SER A 35 1.26 -3.49 4.46
C SER A 35 0.83 -2.18 3.80
N ALA A 36 -0.45 -2.00 3.47
CA ALA A 36 -0.98 -0.73 2.98
C ALA A 36 -0.99 0.30 4.12
N SER A 37 -1.50 -0.06 5.31
CA SER A 37 -1.46 0.83 6.49
C SER A 37 -0.01 1.22 6.86
N ILE A 38 0.91 0.26 6.87
CA ILE A 38 2.33 0.56 7.12
C ILE A 38 2.91 1.54 6.09
N LEU A 39 2.46 1.47 4.83
CA LEU A 39 2.91 2.38 3.77
C LEU A 39 2.34 3.78 3.95
N ASP A 40 1.08 3.90 4.34
CA ASP A 40 0.44 5.19 4.64
C ASP A 40 1.10 5.85 5.87
N HIS A 41 1.54 5.03 6.82
CA HIS A 41 2.25 5.44 8.04
C HIS A 41 3.77 5.22 7.97
N ILE A 42 4.38 5.33 6.78
CA ILE A 42 5.80 4.98 6.57
C ILE A 42 6.78 5.80 7.43
N THR A 43 6.42 7.05 7.71
CA THR A 43 7.20 7.95 8.57
C THR A 43 7.18 7.45 10.02
N ASP A 44 6.01 7.08 10.54
CA ASP A 44 5.85 6.57 11.91
C ASP A 44 6.53 5.21 12.06
N TYR A 45 6.37 4.34 11.06
CA TYR A 45 7.09 3.07 10.98
C TYR A 45 8.61 3.27 11.11
N ARG A 46 9.18 4.24 10.37
CA ARG A 46 10.60 4.57 10.49
C ARG A 46 10.96 5.05 11.89
N PHE A 47 10.18 5.98 12.46
CA PHE A 47 10.44 6.49 13.81
C PHE A 47 10.42 5.41 14.88
N VAL A 48 9.46 4.49 14.80
CA VAL A 48 9.32 3.36 15.72
C VAL A 48 10.55 2.43 15.63
N LEU A 49 11.04 2.13 14.42
CA LEU A 49 12.28 1.37 14.23
C LEU A 49 13.52 2.10 14.74
N GLU A 50 13.61 3.41 14.49
CA GLU A 50 14.73 4.26 14.92
C GLU A 50 14.76 4.46 16.43
N SER A 51 13.61 4.41 17.10
CA SER A 51 13.50 4.61 18.55
C SER A 51 14.36 3.64 19.38
N TYR A 52 14.60 2.45 18.83
CA TYR A 52 15.49 1.46 19.43
C TYR A 52 16.87 1.41 18.78
N SER A 53 16.93 1.48 17.45
CA SER A 53 18.18 1.28 16.72
C SER A 53 19.14 2.48 16.81
N LYS A 54 18.63 3.72 16.86
CA LYS A 54 19.47 4.92 16.85
C LYS A 54 20.31 5.07 18.13
N PRO A 55 19.77 4.92 19.35
CA PRO A 55 20.58 5.01 20.57
C PRO A 55 21.67 3.92 20.65
N LEU A 56 21.43 2.75 20.04
CA LEU A 56 22.40 1.65 20.04
C LEU A 56 23.65 1.94 19.21
N LEU A 57 23.58 2.84 18.22
CA LEU A 57 24.71 3.13 17.33
C LEU A 57 25.94 3.64 18.08
N GLU A 58 25.77 4.34 19.20
CA GLU A 58 26.88 4.82 20.04
C GLU A 58 27.62 3.69 20.76
N PHE A 59 26.98 2.53 20.94
CA PHE A 59 27.52 1.38 21.64
C PHE A 59 27.96 0.24 20.72
N ILE A 60 27.73 0.36 19.42
CA ILE A 60 28.11 -0.64 18.42
C ILE A 60 29.40 -0.17 17.74
N GLU A 61 30.50 -0.83 18.08
CA GLU A 61 31.76 -0.65 17.35
C GLU A 61 31.67 -1.44 16.05
N TRP A 62 31.99 -0.81 14.92
CA TRP A 62 31.90 -1.45 13.62
C TRP A 62 33.08 -1.10 12.70
N LYS A 63 33.32 -1.98 11.73
CA LYS A 63 34.31 -1.78 10.66
C LYS A 63 33.71 -2.10 9.31
N GLU A 64 34.14 -1.36 8.29
CA GLU A 64 33.80 -1.64 6.91
C GLU A 64 34.50 -2.93 6.44
N THR A 65 33.79 -3.72 5.65
CA THR A 65 34.30 -4.95 5.03
C THR A 65 34.80 -4.67 3.61
N SER A 66 35.55 -5.60 3.02
CA SER A 66 36.03 -5.49 1.64
C SER A 66 34.94 -5.38 0.57
N LYS A 67 33.68 -5.66 0.91
CA LYS A 67 32.50 -5.52 0.04
C LYS A 67 31.70 -4.25 0.33
N HIS A 68 32.23 -3.30 1.11
CA HIS A 68 31.50 -2.11 1.57
C HIS A 68 30.27 -2.41 2.46
N ASN A 69 30.21 -3.62 3.03
CA ASN A 69 29.27 -3.97 4.12
C ASN A 69 29.88 -3.65 5.49
N VAL A 70 29.12 -3.86 6.57
CA VAL A 70 29.51 -3.52 7.93
C VAL A 70 29.61 -4.76 8.82
N THR A 71 30.67 -4.84 9.65
CA THR A 71 30.84 -5.88 10.67
C THR A 71 30.97 -5.25 12.06
N ALA A 72 30.12 -5.67 13.00
CA ALA A 72 30.23 -5.31 14.41
C ALA A 72 31.42 -6.04 15.06
N VAL A 73 32.25 -5.33 15.83
CA VAL A 73 33.50 -5.85 16.39
C VAL A 73 33.46 -6.10 17.90
N ASN A 74 32.47 -5.54 18.60
CA ASN A 74 32.24 -5.75 20.02
C ASN A 74 31.02 -6.67 20.28
N ASP A 75 30.91 -7.23 21.49
CA ASP A 75 29.78 -8.07 21.87
C ASP A 75 28.53 -7.20 22.08
N THR A 76 27.57 -7.37 21.19
CA THR A 76 26.32 -6.58 21.14
C THR A 76 25.09 -7.49 21.25
N LYS A 77 25.29 -8.78 21.52
CA LYS A 77 24.23 -9.80 21.48
C LYS A 77 23.06 -9.48 22.39
N ASP A 78 23.35 -8.95 23.58
CA ASP A 78 22.32 -8.69 24.59
C ASP A 78 21.35 -7.58 24.17
N PHE A 79 21.78 -6.62 23.35
CA PHE A 79 20.87 -5.62 22.75
C PHE A 79 19.81 -6.28 21.86
N TYR A 80 20.15 -7.34 21.12
CA TYR A 80 19.18 -8.01 20.26
C TYR A 80 18.36 -9.08 20.99
N ARG A 81 18.88 -9.63 22.09
CA ARG A 81 18.23 -10.67 22.89
C ARG A 81 17.16 -10.12 23.82
N PHE A 82 17.42 -8.98 24.45
CA PHE A 82 16.55 -8.36 25.45
C PHE A 82 15.90 -7.07 24.91
N PHE A 83 15.66 -7.06 23.60
CA PHE A 83 15.00 -5.96 22.90
C PHE A 83 13.56 -5.78 23.41
N ASP A 84 13.27 -4.57 23.91
CA ASP A 84 11.91 -4.13 24.19
C ASP A 84 11.23 -3.70 22.88
N ALA A 85 10.36 -4.57 22.39
CA ALA A 85 9.61 -4.36 21.15
C ALA A 85 8.24 -3.68 21.36
N THR A 86 7.98 -3.08 22.53
CA THR A 86 6.66 -2.52 22.88
C THR A 86 6.17 -1.52 21.83
N LYS A 87 6.99 -0.54 21.45
CA LYS A 87 6.61 0.46 20.44
C LYS A 87 6.33 -0.13 19.06
N GLN A 88 7.09 -1.16 18.68
CA GLN A 88 6.92 -1.87 17.40
C GLN A 88 5.62 -2.69 17.41
N ALA A 89 5.29 -3.29 18.56
CA ALA A 89 4.05 -4.01 18.74
C ALA A 89 2.85 -3.07 18.70
N GLU A 90 2.87 -1.98 19.48
CA GLU A 90 1.82 -0.94 19.50
C GLU A 90 1.55 -0.41 18.09
N PHE A 91 2.60 0.04 17.38
CA PHE A 91 2.47 0.51 15.99
C PHE A 91 1.84 -0.54 15.06
N LEU A 92 2.22 -1.82 15.20
CA LEU A 92 1.64 -2.86 14.38
C LEU A 92 0.15 -3.07 14.68
N PHE A 93 -0.26 -2.93 15.94
CA PHE A 93 -1.67 -3.00 16.33
C PHE A 93 -2.46 -1.80 15.81
N ASP A 94 -1.89 -0.59 15.84
CA ASP A 94 -2.49 0.60 15.23
C ASP A 94 -2.71 0.38 13.73
N CYS A 95 -1.71 -0.17 13.02
CA CYS A 95 -1.87 -0.52 11.61
C CYS A 95 -2.95 -1.59 11.36
N VAL A 96 -3.11 -2.55 12.28
CA VAL A 96 -4.16 -3.57 12.19
C VAL A 96 -5.54 -2.93 12.36
N GLU A 97 -5.70 -2.02 13.32
CA GLU A 97 -6.93 -1.26 13.54
C GLU A 97 -7.29 -0.43 12.31
N ASP A 98 -6.36 0.38 11.80
CA ASP A 98 -6.55 1.17 10.59
C ASP A 98 -6.89 0.31 9.36
N THR A 99 -6.28 -0.87 9.26
CA THR A 99 -6.61 -1.81 8.18
C THR A 99 -8.07 -2.27 8.23
N VAL A 100 -8.59 -2.53 9.43
CA VAL A 100 -9.97 -2.99 9.64
C VAL A 100 -10.97 -1.85 9.48
N GLU A 101 -10.66 -0.68 10.02
CA GLU A 101 -11.59 0.45 10.11
C GLU A 101 -11.62 1.29 8.82
N ASN A 102 -10.49 1.41 8.12
CA ASN A 102 -10.37 2.30 6.98
C ASN A 102 -10.03 1.56 5.69
N ILE A 103 -8.95 0.78 5.67
CA ILE A 103 -8.43 0.22 4.40
C ILE A 103 -9.40 -0.76 3.77
N ILE A 104 -9.81 -1.79 4.51
CA ILE A 104 -10.73 -2.82 3.99
C ILE A 104 -12.07 -2.18 3.57
N PRO A 105 -12.74 -1.34 4.39
CA PRO A 105 -13.97 -0.68 3.97
C PRO A 105 -13.81 0.20 2.73
N ASN A 106 -12.72 0.97 2.63
CA ASN A 106 -12.45 1.81 1.47
C ASN A 106 -12.19 0.99 0.20
N GLU A 107 -11.45 -0.12 0.31
CA GLU A 107 -11.20 -1.03 -0.81
C GLU A 107 -12.50 -1.68 -1.29
N ILE A 108 -13.36 -2.13 -0.37
CA ILE A 108 -14.69 -2.67 -0.72
C ILE A 108 -15.55 -1.61 -1.40
N LYS A 109 -15.60 -0.38 -0.86
CA LYS A 109 -16.34 0.73 -1.47
C LYS A 109 -15.83 1.02 -2.88
N TYR A 110 -14.52 1.07 -3.05
CA TYR A 110 -13.89 1.29 -4.35
C TYR A 110 -14.28 0.22 -5.37
N LEU A 111 -14.19 -1.06 -5.00
CA LEU A 111 -14.57 -2.17 -5.88
C LEU A 111 -16.05 -2.11 -6.26
N SER A 112 -16.93 -1.82 -5.30
CA SER A 112 -18.36 -1.65 -5.56
C SER A 112 -18.65 -0.50 -6.52
N ASN A 113 -17.95 0.62 -6.37
CA ASN A 113 -18.07 1.78 -7.25
C ASN A 113 -17.54 1.48 -8.65
N TYR A 114 -16.40 0.80 -8.73
CA TYR A 114 -15.82 0.35 -9.99
C TYR A 114 -16.76 -0.57 -10.76
N ASP A 115 -17.32 -1.58 -10.09
CA ASP A 115 -18.26 -2.51 -10.72
C ASP A 115 -19.54 -1.79 -11.20
N ALA A 116 -20.05 -0.82 -10.44
CA ALA A 116 -21.19 -0.01 -10.84
C ALA A 116 -20.91 0.81 -12.10
N PHE A 117 -19.79 1.53 -12.13
CA PHE A 117 -19.40 2.36 -13.26
C PHE A 117 -19.01 1.53 -14.49
N LYS A 118 -18.34 0.40 -14.28
CA LYS A 118 -18.02 -0.56 -15.35
C LYS A 118 -19.28 -1.03 -16.05
N ARG A 119 -20.26 -1.53 -15.28
CA ARG A 119 -21.54 -2.01 -15.84
C ARG A 119 -22.27 -0.91 -16.61
N TYR A 120 -22.30 0.31 -16.09
CA TYR A 120 -22.87 1.46 -16.79
C TYR A 120 -22.21 1.67 -18.16
N LEU A 121 -20.88 1.63 -18.23
CA LEU A 121 -20.15 1.80 -19.49
C LEU A 121 -20.31 0.63 -20.46
N GLU A 122 -20.45 -0.59 -19.96
CA GLU A 122 -20.74 -1.77 -20.78
C GLU A 122 -22.16 -1.71 -21.38
N GLU A 123 -23.15 -1.29 -20.59
CA GLU A 123 -24.56 -1.26 -20.99
C GLU A 123 -24.88 -0.08 -21.92
N GLU A 124 -24.37 1.12 -21.64
CA GLU A 124 -24.73 2.33 -22.40
C GLU A 124 -23.79 2.62 -23.57
N PHE A 125 -22.53 2.14 -23.52
CA PHE A 125 -21.50 2.47 -24.52
C PHE A 125 -20.81 1.26 -25.16
N GLU A 126 -21.22 0.03 -24.81
CA GLU A 126 -20.64 -1.24 -25.31
C GLU A 126 -19.10 -1.29 -25.18
N MET A 127 -18.57 -0.66 -24.12
CA MET A 127 -17.15 -0.40 -24.01
C MET A 127 -16.35 -1.65 -23.62
N PRO A 128 -15.20 -1.95 -24.26
CA PRO A 128 -14.34 -3.06 -23.84
C PRO A 128 -13.66 -2.82 -22.48
N ASP A 129 -13.52 -3.88 -21.66
CA ASP A 129 -12.88 -3.87 -20.33
C ASP A 129 -11.59 -3.04 -20.22
N LYS A 130 -10.71 -3.18 -21.21
CA LYS A 130 -9.40 -2.49 -21.22
C LYS A 130 -9.57 -0.97 -21.32
N LEU A 131 -10.55 -0.51 -22.10
CA LEU A 131 -10.82 0.91 -22.27
C LEU A 131 -11.50 1.49 -21.03
N ILE A 132 -12.41 0.74 -20.41
CA ILE A 132 -13.02 1.11 -19.11
C ILE A 132 -11.93 1.30 -18.05
N ALA A 133 -10.99 0.35 -17.94
CA ALA A 133 -9.90 0.43 -16.98
C ALA A 133 -8.98 1.66 -17.23
N TRP A 134 -8.78 2.05 -18.49
CA TRP A 134 -8.06 3.28 -18.82
C TRP A 134 -8.87 4.52 -18.45
N LEU A 135 -10.15 4.55 -18.82
CA LEU A 135 -11.05 5.65 -18.56
C LEU A 135 -11.14 5.97 -17.07
N VAL A 136 -11.35 4.96 -16.22
CA VAL A 136 -11.35 5.12 -14.75
C VAL A 136 -10.05 5.74 -14.27
N ARG A 137 -8.88 5.27 -14.72
CA ARG A 137 -7.60 5.85 -14.33
C ARG A 137 -7.44 7.30 -14.75
N PHE A 138 -7.88 7.66 -15.96
CA PHE A 138 -7.82 9.04 -16.44
C PHE A 138 -8.72 9.96 -15.62
N LEU A 139 -9.92 9.49 -15.27
CA LEU A 139 -10.88 10.23 -14.46
C LEU A 139 -10.36 10.41 -13.02
N GLU A 140 -9.86 9.35 -12.38
CA GLU A 140 -9.27 9.43 -11.04
C GLU A 140 -8.11 10.42 -10.97
N GLN A 141 -7.19 10.39 -11.95
CA GLN A 141 -6.02 11.27 -11.98
C GLN A 141 -6.39 12.75 -12.17
N ASN A 142 -7.52 13.03 -12.81
CA ASN A 142 -7.95 14.37 -13.18
C ASN A 142 -9.23 14.80 -12.46
N ASN A 143 -9.51 14.22 -11.30
CA ASN A 143 -10.64 14.59 -10.44
C ASN A 143 -12.00 14.55 -11.18
N GLY A 144 -12.25 13.44 -11.88
CA GLY A 144 -13.48 13.16 -12.60
C GLY A 144 -13.62 13.88 -13.94
N LEU A 145 -12.52 14.30 -14.55
CA LEU A 145 -12.49 14.97 -15.86
C LEU A 145 -11.53 14.27 -16.82
N ILE A 146 -11.81 14.28 -18.11
CA ILE A 146 -10.92 13.76 -19.15
C ILE A 146 -10.20 14.94 -19.80
N SER A 147 -8.87 14.92 -19.79
CA SER A 147 -8.08 15.97 -20.46
C SER A 147 -8.36 16.02 -21.97
N LYS A 148 -8.35 17.21 -22.58
CA LYS A 148 -8.54 17.37 -24.04
C LYS A 148 -7.63 16.46 -24.87
N ARG A 149 -6.37 16.31 -24.45
CA ARG A 149 -5.41 15.41 -25.10
C ARG A 149 -5.87 13.95 -25.05
N ALA A 150 -6.39 13.49 -23.91
CA ALA A 150 -6.89 12.13 -23.78
C ALA A 150 -8.17 11.92 -24.60
N GLN A 151 -9.06 12.91 -24.65
CA GLN A 151 -10.24 12.90 -25.52
C GLN A 151 -9.82 12.74 -27.01
N GLU A 152 -8.82 13.49 -27.47
CA GLU A 152 -8.39 13.49 -28.87
C GLU A 152 -7.56 12.26 -29.28
N ASN A 153 -6.79 11.66 -28.36
CA ASN A 153 -5.85 10.57 -28.69
C ASN A 153 -6.31 9.19 -28.24
N GLU A 154 -6.84 9.08 -27.01
CA GLU A 154 -7.14 7.79 -26.37
C GLU A 154 -8.65 7.46 -26.47
N PHE A 155 -9.51 8.48 -26.49
CA PHE A 155 -10.97 8.34 -26.48
C PHE A 155 -11.64 9.05 -27.67
N ASN A 156 -10.97 9.10 -28.82
CA ASN A 156 -11.46 9.79 -30.03
C ASN A 156 -12.75 9.21 -30.63
N MET A 157 -13.12 8.01 -30.18
CA MET A 157 -14.36 7.32 -30.49
C MET A 157 -15.58 7.86 -29.74
N LEU A 158 -15.38 8.63 -28.66
CA LEU A 158 -16.45 9.21 -27.87
C LEU A 158 -16.79 10.62 -28.36
N GLU A 159 -18.07 10.92 -28.50
CA GLU A 159 -18.56 12.27 -28.75
C GLU A 159 -18.44 13.15 -27.50
N SER A 160 -18.36 14.47 -27.68
CA SER A 160 -18.23 15.41 -26.55
C SER A 160 -19.39 15.30 -25.55
N LYS A 161 -20.60 14.98 -26.00
CA LYS A 161 -21.76 14.76 -25.13
C LYS A 161 -21.63 13.47 -24.31
N GLU A 162 -21.07 12.42 -24.90
CA GLU A 162 -20.85 11.15 -24.20
C GLU A 162 -19.81 11.32 -23.10
N ILE A 163 -18.75 12.07 -23.37
CA ILE A 163 -17.73 12.42 -22.37
C ILE A 163 -18.36 13.18 -21.18
N GLU A 164 -19.21 14.17 -21.43
CA GLU A 164 -19.90 14.92 -20.36
C GLU A 164 -20.76 14.00 -19.48
N VAL A 165 -21.48 13.06 -20.09
CA VAL A 165 -22.33 12.10 -19.38
C VAL A 165 -21.47 11.13 -18.55
N ILE A 166 -20.40 10.60 -19.14
CA ILE A 166 -19.47 9.70 -18.46
C ILE A 166 -18.81 10.38 -17.26
N GLU A 167 -18.35 11.64 -17.42
CA GLU A 167 -17.77 12.43 -16.33
C GLU A 167 -18.77 12.69 -15.21
N ALA A 168 -20.04 12.96 -15.55
CA ALA A 168 -21.10 13.17 -14.57
C ALA A 168 -21.42 11.89 -13.78
N GLU A 169 -21.53 10.75 -14.47
CA GLU A 169 -21.80 9.47 -13.82
C GLU A 169 -20.62 9.03 -12.93
N PHE A 170 -19.38 9.23 -13.40
CA PHE A 170 -18.19 8.96 -12.59
C PHE A 170 -18.21 9.77 -11.28
N LYS A 171 -18.52 11.06 -11.35
CA LYS A 171 -18.62 11.92 -10.16
C LYS A 171 -19.74 11.45 -9.23
N SER A 172 -20.90 11.09 -9.77
CA SER A 172 -22.04 10.57 -8.99
C SER A 172 -21.67 9.32 -8.17
N ILE A 173 -20.83 8.44 -8.72
CA ILE A 173 -20.45 7.18 -8.09
C ILE A 173 -19.25 7.34 -7.13
N PHE A 174 -18.23 8.11 -7.53
CA PHE A 174 -16.93 8.14 -6.84
C PHE A 174 -16.72 9.36 -5.92
N MET A 175 -17.54 10.42 -6.03
CA MET A 175 -17.36 11.69 -5.30
C MET A 175 -18.57 12.05 -4.44
#